data_AF-A0A537C951-F1
#
_entry.id   AF-A0A537C951-F1
#
_cell.length_a   1.000
_cell.length_b   1.000
_cell.length_c   1.000
_cell.angle_alpha   90.00
_cell.angle_beta   90.00
_cell.angle_gamma   90.00
#
_symmetry.space_group_name_H-M   'P 1'
#
loop_
_entity.id
_entity.type
_entity.pdbx_description
1 polymer ?
#
loop_
_entity_poly.entity_id
_entity_poly.type
_entity_poly.pdbx_seq_one_letter_code
_entity_poly.pdbx_strand_id
1 'polypeptide(L)'
;MVNTKGYVVAVAALLAATVAGGAIAAGDWNKDHPRRAQVNSRLNNQNQRIKNEVKSGEMSKGQAAKLHKEDRQIRKEERAMASQNGGHITKQEQRTLNQQENAVSRQIGK
;
A
#
# COMPACT_ATOMS: atom_id res chain seq x y z
N MET A 1 68.61 26.60 0.30
CA MET A 1 69.22 26.44 -1.03
C MET A 1 68.82 25.08 -1.57
N VAL A 2 68.41 25.05 -2.83
CA VAL A 2 67.64 24.00 -3.51
C VAL A 2 68.60 23.01 -4.18
N ASN A 3 68.38 21.70 -4.01
CA ASN A 3 68.98 20.64 -4.84
C ASN A 3 67.86 19.67 -5.25
N THR A 4 67.80 18.99 -6.40
CA THR A 4 68.25 19.20 -7.78
C THR A 4 67.39 18.22 -8.58
N LYS A 5 66.76 18.72 -9.66
CA LYS A 5 66.27 18.09 -10.91
C LYS A 5 66.29 16.55 -11.05
N GLY A 6 65.17 15.99 -11.54
CA GLY A 6 65.22 15.13 -12.73
C GLY A 6 64.31 13.88 -12.82
N TYR A 7 63.50 13.88 -13.89
CA TYR A 7 63.08 12.73 -14.74
C TYR A 7 61.84 11.88 -14.39
N VAL A 8 60.75 12.25 -15.09
CA VAL A 8 59.78 11.44 -15.86
C VAL A 8 59.79 9.91 -15.65
N VAL A 9 58.65 9.37 -15.20
CA VAL A 9 58.16 8.04 -15.63
C VAL A 9 56.65 8.13 -15.83
N ALA A 10 56.22 7.90 -17.07
CA ALA A 10 54.85 7.60 -17.40
C ALA A 10 54.51 6.18 -16.91
N VAL A 11 53.41 6.02 -16.16
CA VAL A 11 52.74 4.72 -16.03
C VAL A 11 51.25 4.96 -16.22
N ALA A 12 50.75 4.42 -17.33
CA ALA A 12 49.34 4.24 -17.57
C ALA A 12 48.78 3.22 -16.58
N ALA A 13 47.68 3.56 -15.92
CA ALA A 13 46.77 2.58 -15.34
C ALA A 13 45.34 3.07 -15.54
N LEU A 14 44.74 2.59 -16.63
CA LEU A 14 43.29 2.54 -16.81
C LEU A 14 42.66 1.85 -15.61
N LEU A 15 41.95 2.61 -14.77
CA LEU A 15 40.96 2.05 -13.87
C LEU A 15 39.59 2.57 -14.28
N ALA A 16 38.99 1.85 -15.22
CA ALA A 16 37.56 1.91 -15.48
C ALA A 16 36.83 1.29 -14.27
N ALA A 17 36.52 2.10 -13.26
CA ALA A 17 35.51 1.74 -12.28
C ALA A 17 34.16 2.20 -12.84
N THR A 18 33.52 1.32 -13.59
CA THR A 18 32.14 1.48 -14.03
C THR A 18 31.24 1.63 -12.81
N VAL A 19 30.65 2.81 -12.66
CA VAL A 19 29.53 3.03 -11.75
C VAL A 19 28.32 2.32 -12.34
N ALA A 20 27.94 1.20 -11.74
CA ALA A 20 26.60 0.63 -11.89
C ALA A 20 26.21 -0.01 -10.56
N GLY A 21 26.21 0.80 -9.50
CA GLY A 21 25.42 0.49 -8.32
C GLY A 21 23.97 0.43 -8.76
N GLY A 22 23.43 -0.78 -8.87
CA GLY A 22 22.05 -1.00 -9.27
C GLY A 22 21.12 -0.19 -8.36
N ALA A 23 20.55 0.86 -8.91
CA ALA A 23 19.31 1.38 -8.37
C ALA A 23 18.31 0.23 -8.52
N ILE A 24 18.02 -0.48 -7.42
CA ILE A 24 16.79 -1.25 -7.33
C ILE A 24 15.71 -0.17 -7.45
N ALA A 25 15.20 0.01 -8.66
CA ALA A 25 13.95 0.69 -8.86
C ALA A 25 12.97 -0.01 -7.92
N ALA A 26 12.59 0.68 -6.84
CA ALA A 26 11.50 0.28 -5.97
C ALA A 26 10.24 0.35 -6.82
N GLY A 27 10.07 -0.67 -7.66
CA GLY A 27 8.95 -0.83 -8.55
C GLY A 27 7.67 -0.90 -7.75
N ASP A 28 6.59 -0.60 -8.43
CA ASP A 28 5.19 -0.47 -8.02
C ASP A 28 4.57 -1.61 -7.17
N TRP A 29 5.38 -2.52 -6.58
CA TRP A 29 4.99 -3.51 -5.57
C TRP A 29 4.25 -2.88 -4.37
N ASN A 30 4.38 -1.57 -4.22
CA ASN A 30 3.77 -0.81 -3.15
C ASN A 30 2.25 -0.60 -3.29
N LYS A 31 1.69 -0.77 -4.49
CA LYS A 31 0.25 -0.54 -4.72
C LYS A 31 -0.59 -1.81 -4.50
N ASP A 32 -0.05 -2.98 -4.86
CA ASP A 32 -0.79 -4.26 -4.83
C ASP A 32 -0.21 -5.26 -3.84
N HIS A 33 0.00 -4.84 -2.60
CA HIS A 33 0.36 -5.77 -1.54
C HIS A 33 -0.81 -6.74 -1.27
N PRO A 34 -0.60 -8.07 -1.25
CA PRO A 34 -1.69 -9.06 -1.24
C PRO A 34 -2.67 -8.90 -0.07
N ARG A 35 -2.17 -8.48 1.09
CA ARG A 35 -3.04 -8.20 2.25
C ARG A 35 -3.95 -6.98 2.05
N ARG A 36 -3.42 -5.91 1.42
CA ARG A 36 -4.20 -4.72 1.09
C ARG A 36 -5.23 -5.01 0.01
N ALA A 37 -4.83 -5.77 -1.01
CA ALA A 37 -5.72 -6.21 -2.08
C ALA A 37 -6.92 -7.00 -1.52
N GLN A 38 -6.69 -7.88 -0.55
CA GLN A 38 -7.75 -8.66 0.10
C GLN A 38 -8.73 -7.77 0.91
N VAL A 39 -8.24 -6.81 1.70
CA VAL A 39 -9.11 -5.84 2.41
C VAL A 39 -9.91 -5.00 1.40
N ASN A 40 -9.25 -4.47 0.37
CA ASN A 40 -9.93 -3.67 -0.65
C ASN A 40 -10.99 -4.46 -1.44
N SER A 41 -10.74 -5.75 -1.70
CA SER A 41 -11.72 -6.66 -2.30
C SER A 41 -12.96 -6.83 -1.41
N ARG A 42 -12.77 -6.96 -0.09
CA ARG A 42 -13.87 -7.07 0.87
C ARG A 42 -14.71 -5.80 0.96
N LEU A 43 -14.09 -4.64 1.02
CA LEU A 43 -14.79 -3.35 0.90
C LEU A 43 -15.61 -3.25 -0.40
N ASN A 44 -15.05 -3.68 -1.54
CA ASN A 44 -15.80 -3.68 -2.79
C ASN A 44 -17.02 -4.62 -2.74
N ASN A 45 -16.85 -5.83 -2.19
CA ASN A 45 -17.95 -6.78 -2.04
C ASN A 45 -19.07 -6.23 -1.12
N GLN A 46 -18.71 -5.59 0.00
CA GLN A 46 -19.67 -4.93 0.89
C GLN A 46 -20.44 -3.81 0.16
N ASN A 47 -19.75 -2.97 -0.59
CA ASN A 47 -20.36 -1.92 -1.40
C ASN A 47 -21.37 -2.48 -2.43
N GLN A 48 -21.07 -3.62 -3.06
CA GLN A 48 -22.02 -4.26 -3.97
C GLN A 48 -23.25 -4.80 -3.23
N ARG A 49 -23.07 -5.43 -2.07
CA ARG A 49 -24.20 -5.91 -1.24
C ARG A 49 -25.10 -4.75 -0.81
N ILE A 50 -24.53 -3.66 -0.31
CA ILE A 50 -25.28 -2.45 0.08
C ILE A 50 -26.09 -1.91 -1.10
N LYS A 51 -25.49 -1.82 -2.30
CA LYS A 51 -26.19 -1.38 -3.51
C LYS A 51 -27.34 -2.31 -3.88
N ASN A 52 -27.13 -3.62 -3.78
CA ASN A 52 -28.16 -4.61 -4.09
C ASN A 52 -29.33 -4.52 -3.12
N GLU A 53 -29.09 -4.38 -1.81
CA GLU A 53 -30.14 -4.25 -0.80
C GLU A 53 -30.94 -2.94 -0.93
N VAL A 54 -30.27 -1.84 -1.32
CA VAL A 54 -30.96 -0.59 -1.65
C VAL A 54 -31.81 -0.76 -2.91
N LYS A 55 -31.33 -1.50 -3.90
CA LYS A 55 -32.05 -1.76 -5.16
C LYS A 55 -33.25 -2.70 -4.96
N SER A 56 -33.12 -3.71 -4.11
CA SER A 56 -34.21 -4.63 -3.76
C SER A 56 -35.26 -3.99 -2.86
N GLY A 57 -34.92 -2.86 -2.21
CA GLY A 57 -35.78 -2.19 -1.25
C GLY A 57 -35.69 -2.75 0.18
N GLU A 58 -34.80 -3.72 0.40
CA GLU A 58 -34.51 -4.30 1.71
C GLU A 58 -33.74 -3.34 2.62
N MET A 59 -33.09 -2.31 2.06
CA MET A 59 -32.33 -1.31 2.80
C MET A 59 -32.70 0.12 2.39
N SER A 60 -32.92 0.99 3.39
CA SER A 60 -33.12 2.42 3.13
C SER A 60 -31.82 3.11 2.72
N LYS A 61 -31.93 4.21 1.94
CA LYS A 61 -30.78 5.06 1.58
C LYS A 61 -30.02 5.60 2.80
N GLY A 62 -30.71 5.84 3.91
CA GLY A 62 -30.10 6.29 5.16
C GLY A 62 -29.22 5.22 5.82
N GLN A 63 -29.71 3.98 5.88
CA GLN A 63 -28.91 2.84 6.34
C GLN A 63 -27.69 2.61 5.45
N ALA A 64 -27.86 2.66 4.13
CA ALA A 64 -26.76 2.54 3.17
C ALA A 64 -25.70 3.63 3.36
N ALA A 65 -26.13 4.88 3.59
CA ALA A 65 -25.20 5.99 3.83
C ALA A 65 -24.36 5.78 5.11
N LYS A 66 -24.96 5.20 6.16
CA LYS A 66 -24.25 4.84 7.39
C LYS A 66 -23.21 3.76 7.12
N LEU A 67 -23.58 2.68 6.44
CA LEU A 67 -22.66 1.57 6.12
C LEU A 67 -21.51 2.03 5.23
N HIS A 68 -21.77 2.84 4.21
CA HIS A 68 -20.72 3.45 3.41
C HIS A 68 -19.80 4.38 4.20
N LYS A 69 -20.29 5.02 5.27
CA LYS A 69 -19.43 5.82 6.15
C LYS A 69 -18.48 4.91 6.93
N GLU A 70 -18.96 3.78 7.43
CA GLU A 70 -18.16 2.78 8.14
C GLU A 70 -17.10 2.16 7.22
N ASP A 71 -17.48 1.71 6.01
CA ASP A 71 -16.54 1.21 4.99
C ASP A 71 -15.47 2.26 4.62
N ARG A 72 -15.87 3.53 4.49
CA ARG A 72 -14.91 4.63 4.24
C ARG A 72 -13.94 4.83 5.40
N GLN A 73 -14.38 4.64 6.64
CA GLN A 73 -13.50 4.72 7.80
C GLN A 73 -12.46 3.61 7.78
N ILE A 74 -12.88 2.36 7.52
CA ILE A 74 -11.97 1.22 7.37
C ILE A 74 -10.98 1.46 6.23
N ARG A 75 -11.45 1.98 5.08
CA ARG A 75 -10.57 2.33 3.94
C ARG A 75 -9.53 3.38 4.30
N LYS A 76 -9.86 4.37 5.13
CA LYS A 76 -8.91 5.39 5.61
C LYS A 76 -7.90 4.78 6.57
N GLU A 77 -8.34 3.93 7.48
CA GLU A 77 -7.48 3.22 8.43
C GLU A 77 -6.46 2.34 7.68
N GLU A 78 -6.91 1.57 6.68
CA GLU A 78 -6.04 0.79 5.80
C GLU A 78 -4.97 1.66 5.14
N ARG A 79 -5.30 2.87 4.67
CA ARG A 79 -4.33 3.77 4.05
C ARG A 79 -3.33 4.30 5.05
N ALA A 80 -3.78 4.62 6.26
CA ALA A 80 -2.92 5.12 7.32
C ALA A 80 -1.93 4.04 7.76
N MET A 81 -2.39 2.82 8.02
CA MET A 81 -1.53 1.67 8.29
C MET A 81 -0.58 1.41 7.12
N ALA A 82 -1.07 1.46 5.89
CA ALA A 82 -0.25 1.29 4.71
C ALA A 82 0.87 2.34 4.63
N SER A 83 0.55 3.61 4.82
CA SER A 83 1.55 4.68 4.77
C SER A 83 2.65 4.54 5.83
N GLN A 84 2.34 3.95 6.98
CA GLN A 84 3.31 3.71 8.05
C GLN A 84 4.28 2.57 7.71
N ASN A 85 3.81 1.57 6.97
CA ASN A 85 4.61 0.42 6.56
C ASN A 85 5.10 0.57 5.11
N GLY A 86 5.36 1.80 4.66
CA GLY A 86 5.92 2.03 3.33
C GLY A 86 5.03 1.57 2.18
N GLY A 87 3.70 1.42 2.40
CA GLY A 87 2.59 1.18 1.46
C GLY A 87 2.00 -0.25 1.46
N HIS A 88 2.41 -1.11 2.38
CA HIS A 88 1.77 -2.41 2.66
C HIS A 88 1.13 -2.48 4.04
N ILE A 89 0.39 -3.55 4.36
CA ILE A 89 -0.10 -3.78 5.74
C ILE A 89 0.47 -5.07 6.31
N THR A 90 0.68 -5.09 7.61
CA THR A 90 1.12 -6.26 8.37
C THR A 90 -0.02 -7.28 8.51
N LYS A 91 0.32 -8.48 8.98
CA LYS A 91 -0.67 -9.53 9.25
C LYS A 91 -1.63 -9.14 10.38
N GLN A 92 -1.14 -8.44 11.40
CA GLN A 92 -1.95 -8.03 12.54
C GLN A 92 -2.93 -6.93 12.14
N GLU A 93 -2.46 -5.93 11.39
CA GLU A 93 -3.30 -4.87 10.82
C GLU A 93 -4.39 -5.43 9.91
N GLN A 94 -4.06 -6.38 9.03
CA GLN A 94 -5.04 -7.08 8.21
C GLN A 94 -6.11 -7.76 9.08
N ARG A 95 -5.72 -8.39 10.20
CA ARG A 95 -6.67 -9.04 11.11
C ARG A 95 -7.62 -8.02 11.74
N THR A 96 -7.10 -6.87 12.18
CA THR A 96 -7.91 -5.77 12.71
C THR A 96 -8.92 -5.26 11.69
N LEU A 97 -8.46 -4.94 10.48
CA LEU A 97 -9.32 -4.47 9.38
C LEU A 97 -10.39 -5.52 9.03
N ASN A 98 -10.01 -6.80 8.92
CA ASN A 98 -10.96 -7.89 8.66
C ASN A 98 -12.04 -8.01 9.74
N GLN A 99 -11.68 -7.79 11.02
CA GLN A 99 -12.65 -7.81 12.12
C GLN A 99 -13.64 -6.65 12.02
N GLN A 100 -13.17 -5.45 11.69
CA GLN A 100 -14.04 -4.29 11.45
C GLN A 100 -14.97 -4.53 10.25
N GLU A 101 -14.45 -5.02 9.12
CA GLU A 101 -15.27 -5.38 7.95
C GLU A 101 -16.28 -6.48 8.27
N ASN A 102 -15.94 -7.45 9.13
CA ASN A 102 -16.92 -8.44 9.58
C ASN A 102 -18.03 -7.81 10.43
N ALA A 103 -17.73 -6.79 11.22
CA ALA A 103 -18.74 -6.07 11.99
C ALA A 103 -19.70 -5.28 11.07
N VAL A 104 -19.17 -4.59 10.06
CA VAL A 104 -19.97 -3.90 9.04
C VAL A 104 -20.78 -4.89 8.20
N SER A 105 -20.15 -5.98 7.75
CA SER A 105 -20.78 -7.02 6.93
C SER A 105 -22.01 -7.66 7.58
N ARG A 106 -22.02 -7.80 8.92
CA ARG A 106 -23.16 -8.29 9.70
C ARG A 106 -24.31 -7.29 9.81
N GLN A 107 -24.09 -6.02 9.51
CA GLN A 107 -25.15 -5.01 9.48
C GLN A 107 -25.87 -4.95 8.13
N ILE A 108 -25.23 -5.43 7.07
CA ILE A 108 -25.80 -5.56 5.73
C ILE A 108 -26.75 -6.77 5.72
N GLY A 109 -28.02 -6.56 5.39
CA GLY A 109 -29.07 -7.58 5.39
C GLY A 109 -29.79 -7.79 6.73
N LYS A 110 -29.68 -6.82 7.65
CA LYS A 110 -30.51 -6.74 8.87
C LYS A 110 -31.70 -5.83 8.66
#